data_AF-A0A0F9EPK7-F1
#
_entry.id   AF-A0A0F9EPK7-F1
#
_cell.length_a   1.000
_cell.length_b   1.000
_cell.length_c   1.000
_cell.angle_alpha   90.00
_cell.angle_beta   90.00
_cell.angle_gamma   90.00
#
_symmetry.space_group_name_H-M   'P 1'
#
loop_
_entity.id
_entity.type
_entity.pdbx_description
1 polymer ?
#
loop_
_entity_poly.entity_id
_entity_poly.type
_entity_poly.pdbx_seq_one_letter_code
_entity_poly.pdbx_strand_id
1 'polypeptide(L)'
;MRKLAILDGANKGIVYVNHNPVDLDVFFPIKDISKDIDILFIGRLSVEKGVEILIKATLFFEKKWSVTIVGEGALRKDLEKLAHKLNNKINFEGWIELEILPLILIEQKY
;
A
#
# COMPACT_ATOMS: atom_id res chain seq x y z
N MET A 1 -14.47 -13.74 0.29
CA MET A 1 -15.32 -14.38 1.33
C MET A 1 -16.55 -15.11 0.77
N ARG A 2 -17.44 -14.53 -0.06
CA ARG A 2 -18.62 -15.26 -0.59
C ARG A 2 -18.32 -16.62 -1.22
N LYS A 3 -17.29 -16.71 -2.08
CA LYS A 3 -16.89 -17.98 -2.70
C LYS A 3 -16.47 -19.03 -1.66
N LEU A 4 -15.69 -18.63 -0.66
CA LEU A 4 -15.26 -19.50 0.43
C LEU A 4 -16.46 -19.97 1.26
N ALA A 5 -17.35 -19.05 1.65
CA ALA A 5 -18.57 -19.40 2.39
C ALA A 5 -19.43 -20.43 1.64
N ILE A 6 -19.57 -20.31 0.32
CA ILE A 6 -20.30 -21.29 -0.51
C ILE A 6 -19.58 -22.64 -0.54
N LEU A 7 -18.25 -22.65 -0.65
CA LEU A 7 -17.45 -23.88 -0.59
C LEU A 7 -17.57 -24.56 0.78
N ASP A 8 -17.71 -23.76 1.84
CA ASP A 8 -17.91 -24.24 3.22
C ASP A 8 -19.38 -24.63 3.51
N GLY A 9 -20.24 -24.65 2.49
CA GLY A 9 -21.62 -25.17 2.58
C GLY A 9 -22.72 -24.12 2.71
N ALA A 10 -22.40 -22.82 2.65
CA ALA A 10 -23.42 -21.78 2.69
C ALA A 10 -24.29 -21.79 1.41
N ASN A 11 -25.61 -21.64 1.57
CA ASN A 11 -26.53 -21.58 0.45
C ASN A 11 -26.26 -20.33 -0.42
N LYS A 12 -25.88 -20.56 -1.67
CA LYS A 12 -25.55 -19.51 -2.66
C LYS A 12 -26.64 -18.45 -2.83
N GLY A 13 -27.92 -18.81 -2.63
CA GLY A 13 -29.07 -17.92 -2.78
C GLY A 13 -29.23 -16.87 -1.68
N ILE A 14 -28.59 -17.05 -0.52
CA ILE A 14 -28.71 -16.14 0.63
C ILE A 14 -27.39 -15.44 0.99
N VAL A 15 -26.28 -15.79 0.32
CA VAL A 15 -24.99 -15.13 0.52
C VAL A 15 -24.84 -14.00 -0.50
N TYR A 16 -24.67 -12.78 0.00
CA TYR A 16 -24.36 -11.58 -0.78
C TYR A 16 -22.99 -11.01 -0.39
N VAL A 17 -22.40 -10.22 -1.30
CA VAL A 17 -21.17 -9.46 -1.00
C VAL A 17 -21.61 -8.08 -0.56
N ASN A 18 -21.39 -7.76 0.72
CA ASN A 18 -21.42 -6.39 1.18
C ASN A 18 -20.00 -5.84 1.20
N HIS A 19 -19.75 -4.76 0.46
CA HIS A 19 -18.44 -4.14 0.41
C HIS A 19 -18.19 -3.30 1.67
N ASN A 20 -16.91 -3.07 1.99
CA ASN A 20 -16.57 -2.15 3.05
C ASN A 20 -16.87 -0.71 2.61
N PRO A 21 -17.51 0.11 3.46
CA PRO A 21 -17.73 1.52 3.16
C PRO A 21 -16.40 2.29 3.15
N VAL A 22 -16.37 3.39 2.41
CA VAL A 22 -15.31 4.39 2.41
C VAL A 22 -15.96 5.77 2.41
N ASP A 23 -15.40 6.70 3.18
CA ASP A 23 -15.87 8.08 3.24
C ASP A 23 -15.41 8.83 1.98
N LEU A 24 -16.36 9.28 1.16
CA LEU A 24 -16.08 9.95 -0.11
C LEU A 24 -15.79 11.44 0.03
N ASP A 25 -16.14 12.05 1.18
CA ASP A 25 -15.77 13.43 1.48
C ASP A 25 -14.31 13.51 1.93
N VAL A 26 -13.77 12.39 2.44
CA VAL A 26 -12.36 12.25 2.86
C VAL A 26 -11.49 11.66 1.75
N PHE A 27 -11.95 10.59 1.09
CA PHE A 27 -11.18 9.85 0.08
C PHE A 27 -11.79 10.02 -1.31
N PHE A 28 -11.30 11.02 -2.03
CA PHE A 28 -11.70 11.30 -3.40
C PHE A 28 -10.49 11.56 -4.31
N PRO A 29 -10.56 11.18 -5.59
CA PRO A 29 -9.48 11.45 -6.53
C PRO A 29 -9.42 12.94 -6.87
N ILE A 30 -8.29 13.58 -6.60
CA ILE A 30 -8.02 14.94 -7.08
C ILE A 30 -7.47 14.87 -8.51
N LYS A 31 -8.08 15.65 -9.41
CA LYS A 31 -7.61 15.81 -10.79
C LYS A 31 -6.53 16.90 -10.83
N ASP A 32 -5.63 16.81 -11.80
CA ASP A 32 -4.63 17.85 -12.10
C ASP A 32 -3.62 18.15 -10.98
N ILE A 33 -3.31 17.16 -10.14
CA ILE A 33 -2.23 17.24 -9.15
C ILE A 33 -0.91 16.71 -9.73
N SER A 34 0.16 17.49 -9.53
CA SER A 34 1.53 16.98 -9.73
C SER A 34 1.82 15.91 -8.68
N LYS A 35 2.38 14.79 -9.13
CA LYS A 35 2.71 13.66 -8.27
C LYS A 35 4.22 13.48 -8.26
N ASP A 36 4.81 13.56 -7.07
CA ASP A 36 6.25 13.34 -6.88
C ASP A 36 6.53 11.89 -6.47
N ILE A 37 5.47 11.11 -6.19
CA ILE A 37 5.50 9.68 -5.85
C ILE A 37 4.92 8.86 -7.02
N ASP A 38 5.73 7.98 -7.60
CA ASP A 38 5.28 7.04 -8.64
C ASP A 38 4.59 5.80 -8.02
N ILE A 39 5.10 5.30 -6.89
CA ILE A 39 4.56 4.13 -6.18
C ILE A 39 4.43 4.43 -4.69
N LEU A 40 3.21 4.27 -4.17
CA LEU A 40 2.92 4.38 -2.74
C LEU A 40 2.43 3.03 -2.20
N PHE A 41 3.10 2.51 -1.18
CA PHE A 41 2.64 1.39 -0.37
C PHE A 41 2.20 1.91 1.00
N ILE A 42 1.05 1.45 1.49
CA ILE A 42 0.52 1.79 2.81
C ILE A 42 0.10 0.50 3.52
N GLY A 43 0.73 0.21 4.67
CA GLY A 43 0.33 -0.93 5.50
C GLY A 43 1.43 -1.42 6.44
N ARG A 44 1.07 -2.36 7.32
CA ARG A 44 2.01 -2.98 8.26
C ARG A 44 3.19 -3.64 7.52
N LEU A 45 4.38 -3.50 8.07
CA LEU A 45 5.58 -4.15 7.53
C LEU A 45 5.72 -5.56 8.11
N SER A 46 4.96 -6.48 7.52
CA SER A 46 4.88 -7.90 7.90
C SER A 46 4.96 -8.81 6.68
N VAL A 47 5.21 -10.10 6.90
CA VAL A 47 5.51 -11.09 5.84
C VAL A 47 4.35 -11.20 4.86
N GLU A 48 3.12 -11.25 5.36
CA GLU A 48 1.90 -11.37 4.56
C GLU A 48 1.61 -10.15 3.68
N LYS A 49 2.26 -9.01 3.95
CA LYS A 49 2.15 -7.79 3.15
C LYS A 49 3.15 -7.72 2.01
N GLY A 50 4.16 -8.59 1.99
CA GLY A 50 5.00 -8.83 0.82
C GLY A 50 5.81 -7.63 0.34
N VAL A 51 6.13 -6.66 1.20
CA VAL A 51 6.87 -5.43 0.83
C VAL A 51 8.24 -5.74 0.22
N GLU A 52 8.89 -6.82 0.66
CA GLU A 52 10.13 -7.32 0.05
C GLU A 52 9.99 -7.57 -1.46
N ILE A 53 8.83 -8.07 -1.91
CA ILE A 53 8.55 -8.32 -3.32
C ILE A 53 8.53 -6.99 -4.08
N LEU A 54 7.87 -5.97 -3.53
CA LEU A 54 7.86 -4.63 -4.11
C LEU A 54 9.28 -4.07 -4.23
N ILE A 55 10.08 -4.15 -3.17
CA ILE A 55 11.47 -3.67 -3.15
C ILE A 55 12.30 -4.39 -4.23
N LYS A 56 12.18 -5.71 -4.36
CA LYS A 56 12.90 -6.48 -5.39
C LYS A 56 12.41 -6.16 -6.80
N ALA A 57 11.10 -5.93 -6.97
CA ALA A 57 10.50 -5.60 -8.27
C ALA A 57 11.10 -4.32 -8.88
N THR A 58 11.52 -3.37 -8.04
CA THR A 58 12.14 -2.12 -8.52
C THR A 58 13.42 -2.32 -9.32
N LEU A 59 14.13 -3.45 -9.17
CA LEU A 59 15.31 -3.78 -9.98
C LEU A 59 14.98 -3.98 -11.46
N PHE A 60 13.74 -4.29 -11.78
CA PHE A 60 13.27 -4.54 -13.14
C PHE A 60 12.65 -3.30 -13.79
N PHE A 61 12.67 -2.15 -13.10
CA PHE A 61 12.12 -0.92 -13.67
C PHE A 61 13.09 -0.34 -14.72
N GLU A 62 12.58 -0.06 -15.92
CA GLU A 62 13.36 0.52 -17.01
C GLU A 62 13.77 1.98 -16.75
N LYS A 63 13.00 2.68 -15.90
CA LYS A 63 13.30 4.03 -15.42
C LYS A 63 13.31 4.05 -13.89
N LYS A 64 13.93 5.06 -13.29
CA LYS A 64 13.86 5.26 -11.83
C LYS A 64 12.48 5.77 -11.44
N TRP A 65 11.78 5.04 -10.58
CA TRP A 65 10.50 5.44 -10.00
C TRP A 65 10.73 5.85 -8.55
N SER A 66 10.07 6.90 -8.09
CA SER A 66 10.02 7.22 -6.67
C SER A 66 9.05 6.26 -5.96
N VAL A 67 9.57 5.54 -4.97
CA VAL A 67 8.79 4.56 -4.19
C VAL A 67 8.77 5.01 -2.74
N THR A 68 7.56 5.13 -2.19
CA THR A 68 7.33 5.51 -0.79
C THR A 68 6.57 4.39 -0.08
N ILE A 69 7.07 4.00 1.09
CA ILE A 69 6.50 2.98 1.96
C ILE A 69 6.06 3.66 3.27
N VAL A 70 4.75 3.65 3.51
CA VAL A 70 4.11 4.13 4.73
C VAL A 70 3.69 2.93 5.57
N GLY A 71 4.14 2.91 6.81
CA GLY A 71 3.78 1.93 7.81
C GLY A 71 4.97 1.42 8.63
N GLU A 72 4.63 0.73 9.72
CA GLU A 72 5.58 0.15 10.66
C GLU A 72 5.38 -1.36 10.80
N GLY A 73 6.38 -2.05 11.33
CA GLY A 73 6.27 -3.47 11.62
C GLY A 73 7.60 -4.17 11.87
N ALA A 74 7.51 -5.45 12.23
CA ALA A 74 8.65 -6.25 12.62
C ALA A 74 9.72 -6.34 11.52
N LEU A 75 9.33 -6.25 10.24
CA LEU A 75 10.26 -6.35 9.11
C LEU A 75 10.93 -5.02 8.73
N ARG A 76 10.60 -3.89 9.39
CA ARG A 76 11.08 -2.56 9.02
C ARG A 76 12.59 -2.52 8.74
N LYS A 77 13.39 -2.95 9.73
CA LYS A 77 14.86 -2.91 9.65
C LYS A 77 15.42 -3.77 8.53
N ASP A 78 14.81 -4.92 8.25
CA ASP A 78 15.30 -5.84 7.22
C ASP A 78 14.93 -5.35 5.82
N LEU A 79 13.76 -4.71 5.67
CA LEU A 79 13.33 -4.08 4.41
C LEU A 79 14.20 -2.86 4.07
N GLU A 80 14.53 -2.02 5.05
CA GLU A 80 15.46 -0.89 4.84
C GLU A 80 16.85 -1.37 4.42
N LYS A 81 17.40 -2.40 5.10
CA LYS A 81 18.68 -3.01 4.71
C LYS A 81 18.63 -3.57 3.28
N LEU A 82 17.52 -4.20 2.90
CA LEU A 82 17.34 -4.70 1.54
C LEU A 82 17.33 -3.56 0.52
N ALA A 83 16.56 -2.50 0.77
CA ALA A 83 16.51 -1.34 -0.11
C ALA A 83 17.89 -0.70 -0.29
N HIS A 84 18.64 -0.52 0.80
CA HIS A 84 20.02 -0.04 0.77
C HIS A 84 20.95 -0.96 -0.02
N LYS A 85 20.87 -2.27 0.21
CA LYS A 85 21.69 -3.27 -0.50
C LYS A 85 21.46 -3.24 -2.02
N LEU A 86 20.23 -2.98 -2.45
CA LEU A 86 19.86 -2.90 -3.85
C LEU A 86 20.13 -1.52 -4.47
N ASN A 87 20.69 -0.57 -3.70
CA ASN A 87 20.90 0.81 -4.10
C ASN A 87 19.62 1.49 -4.63
N ASN A 88 18.48 1.09 -4.08
CA ASN A 88 17.19 1.65 -4.44
C ASN A 88 16.88 2.83 -3.52
N LYS A 89 16.50 3.97 -4.13
CA LYS A 89 15.99 5.12 -3.39
C LYS A 89 14.52 4.87 -3.07
N ILE A 90 14.29 4.16 -1.96
CA ILE A 90 12.96 3.91 -1.42
C ILE A 90 12.82 4.75 -0.16
N ASN A 91 11.78 5.57 -0.13
CA ASN A 91 11.45 6.37 1.03
C ASN A 91 10.61 5.56 2.00
N PHE A 92 10.91 5.63 3.29
CA PHE A 92 10.17 4.93 4.32
C PHE A 92 9.69 5.89 5.41
N GLU A 93 8.43 6.27 5.34
CA GLU A 93 7.82 7.33 6.17
C GLU A 93 7.41 6.85 7.57
N GLY A 94 7.36 5.54 7.79
CA GLY A 94 6.92 4.98 9.06
C GLY A 94 5.42 5.12 9.28
N TRP A 95 4.96 5.08 10.54
CA TRP A 95 3.54 5.10 10.87
C TRP A 95 2.96 6.49 10.68
N ILE A 96 1.80 6.56 10.05
CA ILE A 96 1.08 7.80 9.81
C ILE A 96 -0.35 7.61 10.30
N GLU A 97 -0.81 8.58 11.08
CA GLU A 97 -2.17 8.57 11.62
C GLU A 97 -3.21 8.69 10.51
N LEU A 98 -4.36 8.05 10.71
CA LEU A 98 -5.41 7.96 9.70
C LEU A 98 -5.93 9.32 9.28
N GLU A 99 -5.96 10.29 10.20
CA GLU A 99 -6.39 11.66 9.96
C GLU A 99 -5.48 12.41 8.98
N ILE A 100 -4.21 12.02 8.91
CA ILE A 100 -3.19 12.61 8.03
C ILE A 100 -3.12 11.87 6.68
N LEU A 101 -3.50 10.59 6.66
CA LEU A 101 -3.41 9.73 5.48
C LEU A 101 -4.06 10.30 4.20
N PRO A 102 -5.25 10.93 4.25
CA PRO A 102 -5.84 11.56 3.07
C PRO A 102 -4.91 12.61 2.46
N LEU A 103 -4.23 13.42 3.27
CA LEU A 103 -3.29 14.43 2.77
C LEU A 103 -2.16 13.81 1.97
N ILE A 104 -1.66 12.63 2.36
CA ILE A 104 -0.58 11.96 1.60
C ILE A 104 -1.09 11.39 0.28
N LEU A 105 -2.29 10.81 0.29
CA LEU A 105 -2.94 10.28 -0.92
C LEU A 105 -3.30 11.39 -1.90
N ILE A 106 -3.69 12.54 -1.36
CA ILE A 106 -4.15 13.71 -2.08
C ILE A 106 -2.97 14.54 -2.57
N GLU A 107 -2.08 14.98 -1.67
CA GLU A 107 -1.02 15.94 -1.96
C GLU A 107 0.16 15.32 -2.72
N GLN A 108 0.46 14.02 -2.51
CA GLN A 108 1.56 13.27 -3.13
C GLN A 108 2.89 14.05 -3.27
N LYS A 109 3.20 14.91 -2.29
CA LYS A 109 4.41 15.74 -2.22
C LYS A 109 5.33 15.24 -1.11
N TYR A 110 6.56 14.90 -1.46
CA TYR A 110 7.71 14.75 -0.56
C TYR A 110 8.99 15.16 -1.28
#